data_AF-A0A2Z4N204-F1
#
_entry.id   AF-A0A2Z4N204-F1
#
_cell.length_a   1.000
_cell.length_b   1.000
_cell.length_c   1.000
_cell.angle_alpha   90.00
_cell.angle_beta   90.00
_cell.angle_gamma   90.00
#
_symmetry.space_group_name_H-M   'P 1'
#
loop_
_entity.id
_entity.type
_entity.pdbx_description
1 polymer ?
#
loop_
_entity_poly.entity_id
_entity_poly.type
_entity_poly.pdbx_seq_one_letter_code
_entity_poly.pdbx_strand_id
1 'polypeptide(L)'
;VQDVKNVIIWGNHSSTQFPDASSAVVKIGGSVKPVPAAINDDAYLKSTFVTTVQKRGAAVIAARKMSSALSAAKAASDHMRDWFLGTGDRWVSMGVVSDGSYGTPRDIVYSFPVTVSNG
;
A
#
# COMPACT_ATOMS: atom_id res chain seq x y z
N VAL A 1 6.73 -9.48 -8.09
CA VAL A 1 5.77 -8.53 -7.48
C VAL A 1 4.48 -8.41 -8.30
N GLN A 2 4.49 -8.61 -9.62
CA GLN A 2 3.29 -8.47 -10.47
C GLN A 2 2.11 -9.39 -10.09
N ASP A 3 2.38 -10.49 -9.39
CA ASP A 3 1.35 -11.44 -8.96
C ASP A 3 0.53 -10.99 -7.75
N VAL A 4 0.95 -9.94 -7.03
CA VAL A 4 0.24 -9.41 -5.86
C VAL A 4 -0.41 -8.08 -6.22
N LYS A 5 -1.70 -7.94 -5.91
CA LYS A 5 -2.41 -6.66 -6.04
C LYS A 5 -3.31 -6.40 -4.85
N ASN A 6 -3.81 -5.16 -4.77
CA ASN A 6 -4.91 -4.77 -3.88
C ASN A 6 -4.58 -4.71 -2.38
N VAL A 7 -3.30 -4.55 -2.02
CA VAL A 7 -2.87 -4.15 -0.66
C VAL A 7 -3.19 -2.67 -0.44
N ILE A 8 -3.56 -2.31 0.79
CA ILE A 8 -3.98 -0.95 1.14
C ILE A 8 -3.05 -0.39 2.22
N ILE A 9 -2.60 0.84 2.06
CA ILE A 9 -1.99 1.64 3.11
C ILE A 9 -3.02 2.66 3.57
N TRP A 10 -3.45 2.56 4.82
CA TRP A 10 -4.36 3.52 5.42
C TRP A 10 -3.59 4.56 6.24
N GLY A 11 -4.00 5.82 6.12
CA GLY A 11 -3.56 6.90 6.99
C GLY A 11 -2.33 7.65 6.53
N ASN A 12 -1.46 7.98 7.48
CA ASN A 12 -0.33 8.88 7.25
C ASN A 12 0.89 8.11 6.71
N HIS A 13 1.74 8.76 5.92
CA HIS A 13 3.05 8.21 5.54
C HIS A 13 4.04 8.33 6.71
N SER A 14 3.86 7.50 7.73
CA SER A 14 4.64 7.51 8.97
C SER A 14 4.75 6.11 9.58
N SER A 15 5.30 6.01 10.79
CA SER A 15 5.29 4.78 11.59
C SER A 15 3.88 4.38 12.06
N THR A 16 2.88 5.26 11.93
CA THR A 16 1.48 4.98 12.30
C THR A 16 0.62 4.56 11.12
N GLN A 17 1.20 4.41 9.91
CA GLN A 17 0.49 3.87 8.75
C GLN A 17 -0.05 2.47 9.07
N PHE A 18 -1.19 2.10 8.49
CA PHE A 18 -1.75 0.76 8.63
C PHE A 18 -1.72 0.01 7.29
N PRO A 19 -0.75 -0.91 7.09
CA PRO A 19 -0.71 -1.80 5.95
C PRO A 19 -1.74 -2.91 6.12
N ASP A 20 -2.69 -2.99 5.19
CA ASP A 20 -3.82 -3.90 5.22
C ASP A 20 -3.79 -4.83 4.01
N ALA A 21 -3.66 -6.12 4.28
CA ALA A 21 -3.66 -7.19 3.29
C ALA A 21 -4.98 -7.98 3.24
N SER A 22 -6.01 -7.56 4.00
CA SER A 22 -7.29 -8.29 4.10
C SER A 22 -7.99 -8.45 2.75
N SER A 23 -7.88 -7.43 1.89
CA SER A 23 -8.49 -7.39 0.55
C SER A 23 -7.48 -7.69 -0.58
N ALA A 24 -6.24 -8.01 -0.22
CA ALA A 24 -5.19 -8.28 -1.19
C ALA A 24 -5.34 -9.68 -1.80
N VAL A 25 -4.93 -9.82 -3.06
CA VAL A 25 -4.93 -11.09 -3.77
C VAL A 25 -3.56 -11.38 -4.37
N VAL A 26 -3.24 -12.67 -4.49
CA VAL A 26 -2.00 -13.17 -5.07
C VAL A 26 -2.28 -14.25 -6.10
N LYS A 27 -1.58 -14.22 -7.24
CA LYS A 27 -1.60 -15.26 -8.26
C LYS A 27 -0.53 -16.32 -7.94
N ILE A 28 -0.95 -17.56 -7.71
CA ILE A 28 -0.07 -18.70 -7.42
C ILE A 28 -0.49 -19.88 -8.30
N GLY A 29 0.44 -20.41 -9.10
CA GLY A 29 0.14 -21.55 -9.98
C GLY A 29 -0.98 -21.27 -10.99
N GLY A 30 -1.08 -20.04 -11.49
CA GLY A 30 -2.13 -19.60 -12.41
C GLY A 30 -3.47 -19.26 -11.77
N SER A 31 -3.67 -19.55 -10.48
CA SER A 31 -4.92 -19.28 -9.75
C SER A 31 -4.79 -18.06 -8.84
N VAL A 32 -5.83 -17.24 -8.76
CA VAL A 32 -5.89 -16.09 -7.85
C VAL A 32 -6.39 -16.56 -6.48
N LYS A 33 -5.69 -16.19 -5.41
CA LYS A 33 -6.05 -16.51 -4.02
C LYS A 33 -6.02 -15.24 -3.15
N PRO A 34 -6.92 -15.11 -2.16
CA PRO A 34 -6.79 -14.07 -1.14
C PRO A 34 -5.45 -14.22 -0.38
N VAL A 35 -4.76 -13.11 -0.14
CA VAL A 35 -3.49 -13.11 0.62
C VAL A 35 -3.64 -13.73 2.01
N PRO A 36 -4.70 -13.44 2.80
CA PRO A 36 -4.89 -14.09 4.10
C PRO A 36 -4.94 -15.61 4.02
N ALA A 37 -5.62 -16.15 3.00
CA ALA A 37 -5.69 -17.60 2.78
C ALA A 37 -4.37 -18.19 2.24
N ALA A 38 -3.62 -17.42 1.44
CA ALA A 38 -2.34 -17.87 0.90
C ALA A 38 -1.22 -17.89 1.95
N ILE A 39 -1.21 -16.92 2.85
CA ILE A 39 -0.25 -16.83 3.96
C ILE A 39 -0.66 -17.76 5.11
N ASN A 40 -1.97 -17.90 5.36
CA ASN A 40 -2.54 -18.74 6.42
C ASN A 40 -1.91 -18.50 7.80
N ASP A 41 -1.55 -17.24 8.07
CA ASP A 41 -0.96 -16.80 9.34
C ASP A 41 -1.46 -15.38 9.67
N ASP A 42 -2.59 -15.36 10.37
CA ASP A 42 -3.25 -14.15 10.83
C ASP A 42 -2.39 -13.37 11.84
N ALA A 43 -1.61 -14.08 12.67
CA ALA A 43 -0.75 -13.45 13.67
C ALA A 43 0.38 -12.68 12.98
N TYR A 44 1.01 -13.28 11.97
CA TYR A 44 2.00 -12.61 11.13
C TYR A 44 1.42 -11.37 10.44
N LEU A 45 0.25 -11.50 9.80
CA LEU A 45 -0.39 -10.40 9.07
C LEU A 45 -0.78 -9.23 9.97
N LYS A 46 -1.20 -9.50 11.21
CA LYS A 46 -1.60 -8.46 12.18
C LYS A 46 -0.43 -7.86 12.97
N SER A 47 0.75 -8.48 12.95
CA SER A 47 1.89 -8.03 13.78
C SER A 47 3.16 -7.80 12.97
N THR A 48 3.89 -8.86 12.62
CA THR A 48 5.19 -8.80 11.95
C THR A 48 5.10 -8.08 10.61
N PHE A 49 4.08 -8.36 9.81
CA PHE A 49 3.83 -7.69 8.52
C PHE A 49 3.68 -6.17 8.71
N VAL A 50 2.74 -5.76 9.56
CA VAL A 50 2.46 -4.33 9.87
C VAL A 50 3.73 -3.62 10.35
N THR A 51 4.40 -4.21 11.33
CA THR A 51 5.60 -3.62 11.95
C THR A 51 6.76 -3.52 10.96
N THR A 52 6.93 -4.53 10.10
CA THR A 52 8.01 -4.55 9.09
C THR A 52 7.84 -3.43 8.08
N VAL A 53 6.60 -3.19 7.62
CA VAL A 53 6.30 -2.10 6.68
C VAL A 53 6.50 -0.74 7.35
N GLN A 54 5.93 -0.54 8.55
CA GLN A 54 6.07 0.72 9.32
C GLN A 54 7.54 1.10 9.56
N LYS A 55 8.40 0.12 9.82
CA LYS A 55 9.83 0.34 10.13
C LYS A 55 10.76 0.25 8.92
N ARG A 56 10.24 0.04 7.71
CA ARG A 56 11.07 -0.22 6.52
C ARG A 56 12.03 0.92 6.21
N GLY A 57 11.61 2.17 6.34
CA GLY A 57 12.46 3.34 6.09
C GLY A 57 13.70 3.36 7.01
N ALA A 58 13.49 3.12 8.31
CA ALA A 58 14.58 3.03 9.28
C ALA A 58 15.54 1.86 8.97
N ALA A 59 15.00 0.71 8.57
CA ALA A 59 15.83 -0.45 8.18
C ALA A 59 16.70 -0.14 6.95
N VAL A 60 16.18 0.60 5.95
CA VAL A 60 16.96 1.02 4.78
C VAL A 60 18.06 2.00 5.18
N ILE A 61 17.76 2.97 6.05
CA ILE A 61 18.75 3.92 6.56
C ILE A 61 19.84 3.19 7.33
N ALA A 62 19.50 2.25 8.21
CA ALA A 62 20.47 1.47 8.96
C ALA A 62 21.40 0.66 8.03
N ALA A 63 20.85 0.06 6.98
CA ALA A 63 21.61 -0.76 6.03
C ALA A 63 22.49 0.07 5.08
N ARG A 64 21.99 1.21 4.59
CA ARG A 64 22.65 1.99 3.52
C ARG A 64 23.31 3.27 4.01
N LYS A 65 23.10 3.66 5.28
CA LYS A 65 23.44 4.98 5.85
C LYS A 65 22.84 6.16 5.08
N MET A 66 21.87 5.89 4.22
CA MET A 66 21.22 6.84 3.32
C MET A 66 19.74 6.49 3.22
N SER A 67 18.92 7.49 2.91
CA SER A 67 17.48 7.31 2.69
C SER A 67 17.20 6.45 1.44
N SER A 68 15.94 5.99 1.34
CA SER A 68 15.45 5.12 0.27
C SER A 68 15.19 5.85 -1.05
N ALA A 69 16.17 6.61 -1.55
CA ALA A 69 16.01 7.53 -2.70
C ALA A 69 15.46 6.85 -3.97
N LEU A 70 16.04 5.74 -4.41
CA LEU A 70 15.61 5.07 -5.66
C LEU A 70 14.19 4.52 -5.57
N SER A 71 13.85 3.82 -4.48
CA SER A 71 12.50 3.27 -4.31
C SER A 71 11.46 4.36 -4.11
N ALA A 72 11.82 5.49 -3.48
CA ALA A 72 10.95 6.65 -3.37
C ALA A 72 10.67 7.28 -4.74
N ALA A 73 11.70 7.49 -5.56
CA ALA A 73 11.55 8.03 -6.92
C ALA A 73 10.68 7.12 -7.80
N LYS A 74 10.86 5.79 -7.69
CA LYS A 74 10.02 4.82 -8.39
C LYS A 74 8.57 4.87 -7.92
N ALA A 75 8.33 4.92 -6.61
CA ALA A 75 6.97 5.02 -6.06
C ALA A 75 6.27 6.31 -6.49
N ALA A 76 6.98 7.44 -6.54
CA ALA A 76 6.45 8.70 -7.06
C ALA A 76 6.10 8.58 -8.56
N SER A 77 6.98 7.96 -9.35
CA SER A 77 6.73 7.72 -10.79
C SER A 77 5.50 6.83 -11.00
N ASP A 78 5.35 5.77 -10.20
CA ASP A 78 4.21 4.86 -10.28
C ASP A 78 2.90 5.54 -9.86
N HIS A 79 2.96 6.35 -8.80
CA HIS A 79 1.83 7.15 -8.35
C HIS A 79 1.32 8.08 -9.45
N MET A 80 2.22 8.84 -10.08
CA MET A 80 1.84 9.74 -11.18
C MET A 80 1.35 8.97 -12.40
N ARG A 81 2.00 7.85 -12.75
CA ARG A 81 1.57 6.98 -13.85
C ARG A 81 0.14 6.48 -13.64
N ASP A 82 -0.16 5.98 -12.45
CA ASP A 82 -1.46 5.42 -12.13
C ASP A 82 -2.54 6.50 -12.05
N TRP A 83 -2.18 7.71 -11.61
CA TRP A 83 -3.08 8.85 -11.68
C TRP A 83 -3.41 9.22 -13.13
N PHE A 84 -2.39 9.46 -13.97
CA PHE A 84 -2.62 9.93 -15.34
C PHE A 84 -3.16 8.86 -16.29
N LEU A 85 -2.73 7.61 -16.14
CA LEU A 85 -3.07 6.52 -17.06
C LEU A 85 -4.15 5.57 -16.52
N GLY A 86 -4.56 5.77 -15.27
CA GLY A 86 -5.53 4.93 -14.58
C GLY A 86 -4.95 3.64 -14.00
N THR A 87 -5.72 3.04 -13.09
CA THR A 87 -5.29 1.86 -12.32
C THR A 87 -5.73 0.54 -12.95
N GLY A 88 -6.67 0.54 -13.89
CA GLY A 88 -7.23 -0.67 -14.49
C GLY A 88 -8.16 -1.41 -13.51
N ASP A 89 -7.96 -2.73 -13.35
CA ASP A 89 -8.79 -3.61 -12.50
C ASP A 89 -8.31 -3.72 -11.04
N ARG A 90 -7.37 -2.87 -10.63
CA ARG A 90 -6.77 -2.84 -9.29
C ARG A 90 -6.99 -1.48 -8.64
N TRP A 91 -6.89 -1.46 -7.31
CA TRP A 91 -6.75 -0.23 -6.54
C TRP A 91 -5.30 -0.02 -6.07
N VAL A 92 -4.98 1.24 -5.78
CA VAL A 92 -3.70 1.68 -5.22
C VAL A 92 -3.94 2.55 -4.00
N SER A 93 -2.90 2.79 -3.20
CA SER A 93 -2.97 3.70 -2.07
C SER A 93 -2.49 5.09 -2.48
N MET A 94 -3.35 6.10 -2.34
CA MET A 94 -3.03 7.49 -2.60
C MET A 94 -3.45 8.36 -1.42
N GLY A 95 -2.57 9.28 -1.02
CA GLY A 95 -2.91 10.35 -0.08
C GLY A 95 -3.79 11.38 -0.79
N VAL A 96 -5.08 11.39 -0.48
CA VAL A 96 -6.05 12.33 -1.06
C VAL A 96 -6.79 13.07 0.05
N VAL A 97 -7.43 14.18 -0.30
CA VAL A 97 -8.26 14.94 0.64
C VAL A 97 -9.48 14.09 0.99
N SER A 98 -9.65 13.80 2.28
CA SER A 98 -10.77 13.01 2.76
C SER A 98 -12.09 13.74 2.58
N ASP A 99 -13.07 13.00 2.07
CA ASP A 99 -14.48 13.37 1.97
C ASP A 99 -15.33 12.75 3.11
N GLY A 100 -14.70 12.26 4.17
CA GLY A 100 -15.37 11.57 5.27
C GLY A 100 -15.57 10.06 5.08
N SER A 101 -15.11 9.51 3.96
CA SER A 101 -15.13 8.07 3.69
C SER A 101 -14.47 7.28 4.82
N TYR A 102 -14.99 6.07 5.08
CA TYR A 102 -14.52 5.18 6.15
C TYR A 102 -14.50 5.81 7.56
N GLY A 103 -15.31 6.85 7.80
CA GLY A 103 -15.37 7.55 9.09
C GLY A 103 -14.14 8.41 9.39
N THR A 104 -13.33 8.72 8.37
CA THR A 104 -12.17 9.62 8.52
C THR A 104 -12.64 11.08 8.66
N PRO A 105 -11.87 11.96 9.33
CA PRO A 105 -12.14 13.39 9.33
C PRO A 105 -12.12 13.95 7.90
N ARG A 106 -13.03 14.87 7.57
CA ARG A 106 -13.01 15.58 6.28
C ARG A 106 -11.82 16.54 6.21
N ASP A 107 -11.42 16.88 4.99
CA ASP A 107 -10.45 17.95 4.68
C ASP A 107 -9.01 17.70 5.18
N ILE A 108 -8.68 16.45 5.55
CA ILE A 108 -7.30 16.01 5.82
C ILE A 108 -6.76 15.18 4.65
N VAL A 109 -5.45 15.27 4.39
CA VAL A 109 -4.79 14.33 3.47
C VAL A 109 -4.59 13.01 4.19
N TYR A 110 -5.23 11.96 3.69
CA TYR A 110 -5.21 10.62 4.27
C TYR A 110 -5.08 9.59 3.13
N SER A 111 -4.33 8.51 3.35
CA SER A 111 -4.17 7.46 2.34
C SER A 111 -5.39 6.55 2.30
N PHE A 112 -5.98 6.41 1.12
CA PHE A 112 -7.14 5.55 0.85
C PHE A 112 -6.85 4.56 -0.29
N PRO A 113 -7.57 3.42 -0.35
CA PRO A 113 -7.64 2.62 -1.56
C PRO A 113 -8.45 3.40 -2.62
N VAL A 114 -7.83 3.68 -3.75
CA VAL A 114 -8.48 4.39 -4.87
C VAL A 114 -8.29 3.63 -6.18
N THR A 115 -9.29 3.73 -7.05
CA THR A 115 -9.13 3.49 -8.47
C THR A 115 -9.07 4.84 -9.18
N VAL A 116 -8.32 4.92 -10.26
CA VAL A 116 -8.22 6.14 -11.07
C VAL A 116 -8.61 5.84 -12.50
N SER A 117 -9.39 6.74 -13.09
CA SER A 117 -9.82 6.70 -14.48
C SER A 117 -9.99 8.13 -15.00
N ASN A 118 -9.49 8.41 -16.20
CA ASN A 118 -9.58 9.71 -16.88
C ASN A 118 -8.81 10.87 -16.21
N GLY A 119 -7.68 10.59 -15.58
CA GLY A 119 -6.88 11.59 -14.86
C GLY A 119 -7.51 12.05 -13.56
#